data_AF-A0A1F6TCZ6-F1
#
_entry.id   AF-A0A1F6TCZ6-F1
#
_cell.length_a   1.000
_cell.length_b   1.000
_cell.length_c   1.000
_cell.angle_alpha   90.00
_cell.angle_beta   90.00
_cell.angle_gamma   90.00
#
_symmetry.space_group_name_H-M   'P 1'
#
loop_
_entity.id
_entity.type
_entity.pdbx_description
1 polymer ?
#
loop_
_entity_poly.entity_id
_entity_poly.type
_entity_poly.pdbx_seq_one_letter_code
_entity_poly.pdbx_strand_id
1 'polypeptide(L)'
;MTKQAIQTKAAPQAIGTYSQAIKTGDTVYLSGQIPLVPGSGELVAGDMRAQIARVFENLRAVATAAGGGLNDVVKLNVFLTDLGHFPLVNEVMAEYFGQPYPARAAVGVAALPKGAAVEMDAVLVLPKIRPKKKTKSKRKAKRRRR
;
A
#
# COMPACT_ATOMS: atom_id res chain seq x y z
N MET A 1 -4.50 -21.90 3.93
CA MET A 1 -4.68 -20.51 3.43
C MET A 1 -3.92 -20.39 2.12
N THR A 2 -4.54 -19.89 1.05
CA THR A 2 -3.89 -19.75 -0.27
C THR A 2 -3.26 -18.37 -0.37
N LYS A 3 -2.00 -18.30 -0.83
CA LYS A 3 -1.34 -17.03 -1.17
C LYS A 3 -1.81 -16.53 -2.54
N GLN A 4 -2.19 -15.27 -2.62
CA GLN A 4 -2.58 -14.61 -3.87
C GLN A 4 -1.61 -13.45 -4.13
N ALA A 5 -0.97 -13.45 -5.30
CA ALA A 5 -0.15 -12.32 -5.72
C ALA A 5 -1.02 -11.13 -6.14
N ILE A 6 -0.67 -9.94 -5.67
CA ILE A 6 -1.26 -8.68 -6.12
C ILE A 6 -0.37 -8.08 -7.20
N GLN A 7 -0.98 -7.63 -8.29
CA GLN A 7 -0.28 -7.03 -9.43
C GLN A 7 -1.04 -5.80 -9.94
N THR A 8 -0.31 -4.75 -10.28
CA THR A 8 -0.84 -3.54 -10.92
C THR A 8 0.22 -2.88 -11.79
N LYS A 9 -0.21 -2.24 -12.88
CA LYS A 9 0.64 -1.41 -13.74
C LYS A 9 0.87 0.00 -13.18
N ALA A 10 0.08 0.41 -12.18
CA ALA A 10 0.17 1.73 -11.56
C ALA A 10 1.26 1.82 -10.47
N ALA A 11 2.01 0.75 -10.25
CA ALA A 11 3.18 0.68 -9.37
C ALA A 11 4.37 0.05 -10.13
N PRO A 12 5.61 0.25 -9.68
CA PRO A 12 6.80 -0.37 -10.27
C PRO A 12 6.62 -1.88 -10.33
N GLN A 13 6.92 -2.48 -11.49
CA GLN A 13 6.78 -3.92 -11.68
C GLN A 13 7.78 -4.67 -10.78
N ALA A 14 7.36 -5.82 -10.27
CA ALA A 14 8.26 -6.71 -9.55
C ALA A 14 9.20 -7.38 -10.56
N ILE A 15 10.38 -6.80 -10.77
CA ILE A 15 11.42 -7.32 -11.66
C ILE A 15 12.40 -8.11 -10.78
N GLY A 16 12.09 -9.38 -10.52
CA GLY A 16 12.91 -10.26 -9.69
C GLY A 16 12.10 -11.32 -8.94
N THR A 17 12.72 -11.92 -7.92
CA THR A 17 12.14 -13.01 -7.12
C THR A 17 11.27 -12.49 -5.97
N TYR A 18 10.32 -11.60 -6.27
CA TYR A 18 9.35 -11.07 -5.30
C TYR A 18 8.03 -10.69 -5.99
N SER A 19 7.00 -10.39 -5.19
CA SER A 19 5.71 -9.88 -5.68
C SER A 19 5.49 -8.46 -5.19
N GLN A 20 4.73 -7.63 -5.89
CA GLN A 20 4.39 -6.28 -5.39
C GLN A 20 3.71 -6.36 -4.01
N ALA A 21 2.79 -7.33 -3.85
CA ALA A 21 2.30 -7.75 -2.56
C ALA A 21 1.78 -9.20 -2.60
N ILE A 22 1.67 -9.83 -1.43
CA ILE A 22 0.99 -11.11 -1.24
C ILE A 22 -0.19 -10.92 -0.30
N LYS A 23 -1.37 -11.38 -0.73
CA LYS A 23 -2.56 -11.49 0.09
C LYS A 23 -2.73 -12.91 0.62
N THR A 24 -3.07 -13.05 1.90
CA THR A 24 -3.47 -14.31 2.55
C THR A 24 -4.59 -14.04 3.54
N GLY A 25 -5.76 -14.64 3.30
CA GLY A 25 -6.98 -14.25 4.03
C GLY A 25 -7.37 -12.80 3.74
N ASP A 26 -7.52 -12.00 4.79
CA ASP A 26 -7.76 -10.55 4.74
C ASP A 26 -6.49 -9.71 4.88
N THR A 27 -5.35 -10.32 5.21
CA THR A 27 -4.08 -9.61 5.38
C THR A 27 -3.32 -9.55 4.07
N VAL A 28 -2.71 -8.41 3.77
CA VAL A 28 -1.83 -8.22 2.61
C VAL A 28 -0.50 -7.64 3.07
N TYR A 29 0.58 -8.27 2.62
CA TYR A 29 1.95 -7.85 2.86
C TYR A 29 2.47 -7.19 1.59
N LEU A 30 2.69 -5.88 1.63
CA LEU A 30 3.28 -5.12 0.52
C LEU A 30 4.80 -5.21 0.61
N SER A 31 5.44 -5.44 -0.52
CA SER A 31 6.90 -5.34 -0.63
C SER A 31 7.35 -3.89 -0.56
N GLY A 32 8.62 -3.69 -0.21
CA GLY A 32 9.26 -2.39 -0.18
C GLY A 32 9.07 -1.61 -1.48
N GLN A 33 8.62 -0.37 -1.35
CA GLN A 33 8.47 0.59 -2.44
C GLN A 33 9.55 1.64 -2.33
N ILE A 34 10.38 1.76 -3.37
CA ILE A 34 11.31 2.86 -3.61
C ILE A 34 10.67 3.88 -4.59
N PRO A 35 11.19 5.11 -4.75
CA PRO A 35 10.50 6.19 -5.45
C PRO A 35 10.65 6.06 -6.98
N LEU A 36 10.36 4.88 -7.52
CA LEU A 36 10.37 4.63 -8.95
C LEU A 36 9.09 5.11 -9.62
N VAL A 37 9.22 5.67 -10.81
CA VAL A 37 8.10 6.00 -11.69
C VAL A 37 7.58 4.72 -12.36
N PRO A 38 6.29 4.35 -12.19
CA PRO A 38 5.71 3.20 -12.89
C PRO A 38 5.86 3.36 -14.41
N GLY A 39 6.17 2.26 -15.11
CA GLY A 39 6.42 2.29 -16.56
C GLY A 39 7.91 2.43 -16.87
N SER A 40 8.56 3.54 -16.51
CA SER A 40 10.01 3.72 -16.78
C SER A 40 10.89 2.91 -15.84
N GLY A 41 10.46 2.74 -14.58
CA GLY A 41 11.28 2.07 -13.56
C GLY A 41 12.52 2.87 -13.15
N GLU A 42 12.56 4.17 -13.47
CA GLU A 42 13.57 5.13 -13.03
C GLU A 42 13.17 5.79 -11.72
N LEU A 43 14.14 6.25 -10.93
CA LEU A 43 13.86 7.08 -9.75
C LEU A 43 13.19 8.38 -10.21
N VAL A 44 12.17 8.81 -9.48
CA VAL A 44 11.52 10.11 -9.73
C VAL A 44 12.54 11.22 -9.57
N ALA A 45 12.55 12.16 -10.52
CA ALA A 45 13.36 13.37 -10.40
C ALA A 45 12.79 14.29 -9.31
N GLY A 46 13.65 15.13 -8.74
CA GLY A 46 13.27 16.14 -7.76
C GLY A 46 13.82 15.88 -6.36
N ASP A 47 13.25 16.60 -5.40
CA ASP A 47 13.70 16.61 -4.02
C ASP A 47 13.19 15.39 -3.22
N MET A 48 13.60 15.35 -1.95
CA MET A 48 13.19 14.28 -1.04
C MET A 48 11.66 14.22 -0.86
N ARG A 49 10.96 15.36 -0.95
CA ARG A 49 9.50 15.40 -0.84
C ARG A 49 8.85 14.67 -2.01
N ALA A 50 9.32 14.92 -3.24
CA ALA A 50 8.87 14.23 -4.44
C ALA A 50 9.13 12.72 -4.36
N GLN A 51 10.29 12.31 -3.82
CA GLN A 51 10.61 10.91 -3.61
C GLN A 51 9.66 10.24 -2.59
N ILE A 52 9.46 10.84 -1.43
CA ILE A 52 8.55 10.32 -0.39
C ILE A 52 7.12 10.21 -0.93
N ALA A 53 6.62 11.25 -1.61
CA ALA A 53 5.30 11.22 -2.24
C ALA A 53 5.20 10.10 -3.26
N ARG A 54 6.26 9.87 -4.06
CA ARG A 54 6.26 8.78 -5.03
C ARG A 54 6.16 7.41 -4.36
N VAL A 55 6.85 7.19 -3.23
CA VAL A 55 6.76 5.94 -2.46
C VAL A 55 5.32 5.71 -1.96
N PHE A 56 4.69 6.72 -1.35
CA PHE A 56 3.31 6.58 -0.86
C PHE A 56 2.30 6.30 -1.96
N GLU A 57 2.48 6.91 -3.12
CA GLU A 57 1.64 6.64 -4.28
C GLU A 57 1.79 5.23 -4.83
N ASN A 58 3.02 4.71 -4.86
CA ASN A 58 3.29 3.32 -5.25
C ASN A 58 2.61 2.35 -4.25
N LEU A 59 2.74 2.61 -2.93
CA LEU A 59 2.03 1.85 -1.90
C LEU A 59 0.50 1.92 -2.09
N ARG A 60 -0.04 3.12 -2.35
CA ARG A 60 -1.47 3.34 -2.60
C ARG A 60 -1.96 2.53 -3.79
N ALA A 61 -1.21 2.53 -4.89
CA ALA A 61 -1.55 1.78 -6.09
C ALA A 61 -1.61 0.26 -5.81
N VAL A 62 -0.65 -0.28 -5.06
CA VAL A 62 -0.62 -1.70 -4.69
C VAL A 62 -1.74 -2.05 -3.71
N ALA A 63 -1.98 -1.22 -2.69
CA ALA A 63 -3.09 -1.39 -1.74
C ALA A 63 -4.45 -1.37 -2.45
N THR A 64 -4.62 -0.46 -3.41
CA THR A 64 -5.83 -0.35 -4.24
C THR A 64 -6.05 -1.61 -5.08
N ALA A 65 -4.99 -2.12 -5.71
CA ALA A 65 -5.04 -3.37 -6.46
C ALA A 65 -5.36 -4.59 -5.58
N ALA A 66 -5.04 -4.54 -4.29
CA ALA A 66 -5.41 -5.57 -3.31
C ALA A 66 -6.88 -5.47 -2.84
N GLY A 67 -7.58 -4.39 -3.20
CA GLY A 67 -8.97 -4.12 -2.83
C GLY A 67 -9.13 -3.28 -1.55
N GLY A 68 -8.08 -2.57 -1.11
CA GLY A 68 -8.11 -1.66 0.04
C GLY A 68 -7.53 -0.29 -0.29
N GLY A 69 -7.08 0.44 0.72
CA GLY A 69 -6.37 1.71 0.59
C GLY A 69 -5.34 1.90 1.69
N LEU A 70 -4.68 3.07 1.70
CA LEU A 70 -3.66 3.36 2.73
C LEU A 70 -4.24 3.42 4.15
N ASN A 71 -5.51 3.78 4.31
CA ASN A 71 -6.18 3.78 5.62
C ASN A 71 -6.45 2.36 6.16
N ASP A 72 -6.27 1.30 5.35
CA ASP A 72 -6.34 -0.09 5.82
C ASP A 72 -4.98 -0.63 6.28
N VAL A 73 -3.91 0.18 6.18
CA VAL A 73 -2.58 -0.17 6.65
C VAL A 73 -2.57 -0.16 8.17
N VAL A 74 -2.09 -1.25 8.76
CA VAL A 74 -1.98 -1.41 10.21
C VAL A 74 -0.53 -1.28 10.70
N LYS A 75 0.44 -1.51 9.81
CA LYS A 75 1.88 -1.36 10.07
C LYS A 75 2.59 -0.77 8.86
N LEU A 76 3.41 0.25 9.09
CA LEU A 76 4.31 0.87 8.10
C LEU A 76 5.76 0.76 8.58
N ASN A 77 6.68 0.34 7.71
CA ASN A 77 8.12 0.51 7.93
C ASN A 77 8.64 1.61 7.01
N VAL A 78 9.51 2.46 7.54
CA VAL A 78 10.19 3.52 6.80
C VAL A 78 11.69 3.33 6.93
N PHE A 79 12.37 3.24 5.80
CA PHE A 79 13.82 3.14 5.72
C PHE A 79 14.36 4.39 5.03
N LEU A 80 15.32 5.06 5.66
CA LEU A 80 15.95 6.28 5.15
C LEU A 80 17.47 6.11 5.13
N THR A 81 18.13 6.60 4.09
CA THR A 81 19.60 6.71 4.09
C THR A 81 20.08 7.89 4.93
N ASP A 82 19.25 8.93 5.08
CA ASP A 82 19.46 10.07 5.98
C ASP A 82 18.22 10.30 6.85
N LEU A 83 18.36 10.10 8.17
CA LEU A 83 17.29 10.34 9.15
C LEU A 83 16.95 11.82 9.34
N GLY A 84 17.78 12.74 8.85
CA GLY A 84 17.47 14.17 8.79
C GLY A 84 16.19 14.48 8.00
N HIS A 85 15.78 13.58 7.10
CA HIS A 85 14.54 13.70 6.32
C HIS A 85 13.28 13.16 7.03
N PHE A 86 13.41 12.61 8.24
CA PHE A 86 12.26 12.07 8.98
C PHE A 86 11.11 13.09 9.21
N PRO A 87 11.35 14.37 9.52
CA PRO A 87 10.26 15.36 9.62
C PRO A 87 9.46 15.49 8.32
N LEU A 88 10.13 15.46 7.16
CA LEU A 88 9.49 15.54 5.85
C LEU A 88 8.63 14.30 5.56
N VAL A 89 9.06 13.12 6.02
CA VAL A 89 8.22 11.92 5.94
C VAL A 89 6.92 12.11 6.72
N ASN A 90 6.96 12.71 7.91
CA ASN A 90 5.75 12.96 8.71
C ASN A 90 4.79 13.92 8.01
N GLU A 91 5.32 15.01 7.46
CA GLU A 91 4.54 16.00 6.72
C GLU A 91 3.80 15.35 5.54
N VAL A 92 4.55 14.69 4.65
CA VAL A 92 3.94 14.04 3.47
C VAL A 92 2.99 12.93 3.89
N MET A 93 3.33 12.12 4.91
CA MET A 93 2.45 11.04 5.37
C MET A 93 1.07 11.55 5.79
N ALA A 94 0.96 12.76 6.37
CA ALA A 94 -0.32 13.35 6.77
C ALA A 94 -1.25 13.68 5.58
N GLU A 95 -0.71 13.78 4.36
CA GLU A 95 -1.49 13.97 3.13
C GLU A 95 -2.08 12.65 2.60
N TYR A 96 -1.48 11.52 2.98
CA TYR A 96 -1.81 10.19 2.46
C TYR A 96 -2.60 9.31 3.42
N PHE A 97 -2.48 9.56 4.73
CA PHE A 97 -3.12 8.78 5.78
C PHE A 97 -4.07 9.63 6.62
N GLY A 98 -5.21 9.04 6.98
CA GLY A 98 -6.10 9.57 8.02
C GLY A 98 -5.83 8.92 9.38
N GLN A 99 -6.31 9.55 10.45
CA GLN A 99 -6.33 8.92 11.78
C GLN A 99 -7.42 7.83 11.87
N PRO A 100 -7.19 6.74 12.63
CA PRO A 100 -5.96 6.43 13.36
C PRO A 100 -4.82 6.01 12.41
N TYR A 101 -3.62 6.54 12.65
CA TYR A 101 -2.43 6.20 11.86
C TYR A 101 -1.96 4.76 12.12
N PRO A 102 -1.28 4.10 11.16
CA PRO A 102 -0.70 2.78 11.38
C PRO A 102 0.37 2.80 12.47
N ALA A 103 0.59 1.63 13.09
CA ALA A 103 1.83 1.43 13.84
C ALA A 103 3.03 1.65 12.90
N ARG A 104 4.13 2.23 13.41
CA ARG A 104 5.25 2.62 12.56
C ARG A 104 6.60 2.37 13.21
N ALA A 105 7.57 1.96 12.39
CA ALA A 105 9.00 2.03 12.70
C ALA A 105 9.70 2.83 11.59
N ALA A 106 10.63 3.70 11.97
CA ALA A 106 11.49 4.43 11.03
C ALA A 106 12.94 4.23 11.44
N VAL A 107 13.78 3.81 10.51
CA VAL A 107 15.19 3.48 10.78
C VAL A 107 16.12 4.03 9.70
N GLY A 108 17.33 4.39 10.12
CA GLY A 108 18.42 4.73 9.22
C GLY A 108 19.07 3.46 8.68
N VAL A 109 19.37 3.42 7.39
CA VAL A 109 20.03 2.28 6.72
C VAL A 109 21.21 2.75 5.87
N ALA A 110 22.19 1.87 5.67
CA ALA A 110 23.40 2.23 4.93
C ALA A 110 23.16 2.48 3.42
N ALA A 111 22.24 1.72 2.81
CA ALA A 111 21.89 1.86 1.40
C ALA A 111 20.53 1.21 1.12
N LEU A 112 19.92 1.62 0.00
CA LEU A 112 18.68 1.06 -0.55
C LEU A 112 18.87 0.67 -2.03
N PRO A 113 18.02 -0.20 -2.58
CA PRO A 113 18.08 -0.60 -3.99
C PRO A 113 18.09 0.60 -4.94
N LYS A 114 18.87 0.51 -6.03
CA LYS A 114 19.05 1.57 -7.02
C LYS A 114 19.58 2.91 -6.46
N GLY A 115 20.11 2.94 -5.24
CA GLY A 115 20.58 4.17 -4.61
C GLY A 115 19.45 5.11 -4.19
N ALA A 116 18.24 4.59 -3.96
CA ALA A 116 17.13 5.37 -3.42
C ALA A 116 17.47 5.96 -2.04
N ALA A 117 16.88 7.10 -1.70
CA ALA A 117 17.03 7.72 -0.37
C ALA A 117 15.96 7.28 0.63
N VAL A 118 14.85 6.71 0.14
CA VAL A 118 13.72 6.25 0.95
C VAL A 118 13.11 4.97 0.37
N GLU A 119 12.75 4.05 1.27
CA GLU A 119 11.97 2.86 0.97
C GLU A 119 10.91 2.68 2.07
N MET A 120 9.72 2.19 1.69
CA MET A 120 8.69 1.85 2.67
C MET A 120 7.98 0.56 2.31
N ASP A 121 7.72 -0.28 3.32
CA ASP A 121 6.86 -1.45 3.21
C ASP A 121 5.65 -1.30 4.16
N ALA A 122 4.60 -2.09 3.91
CA ALA A 122 3.38 -2.01 4.68
C ALA A 122 2.69 -3.36 4.86
N VAL A 123 1.93 -3.47 5.96
CA VAL A 123 0.94 -4.54 6.17
C VAL A 123 -0.43 -3.90 6.22
N LEU A 124 -1.36 -4.39 5.40
CA LEU A 124 -2.75 -3.94 5.36
C LEU A 124 -3.69 -5.09 5.77
N VAL A 125 -4.82 -4.74 6.40
CA VAL A 125 -5.91 -5.69 6.69
C VAL A 125 -7.18 -5.22 6.02
N LEU A 126 -7.66 -5.98 5.04
CA LEU A 126 -8.84 -5.61 4.27
C LEU A 126 -10.11 -5.69 5.12
N PRO A 127 -11.03 -4.73 4.98
CA PRO A 127 -12.32 -4.83 5.64
C PRO A 127 -13.06 -6.08 5.16
N LYS A 128 -13.62 -6.84 6.11
CA LYS A 128 -14.47 -7.99 5.78
C LYS A 128 -15.64 -7.50 4.94
N ILE A 129 -15.74 -7.95 3.68
CA ILE A 129 -16.91 -7.72 2.85
C ILE A 129 -18.10 -8.38 3.56
N ARG A 130 -18.91 -7.58 4.28
CA ARG A 130 -20.18 -8.07 4.79
C ARG A 130 -21.06 -8.34 3.56
N PRO A 131 -21.56 -9.57 3.34
CA PRO A 131 -22.46 -9.81 2.23
C PRO A 131 -23.65 -8.85 2.34
N LYS A 132 -23.95 -8.11 1.28
CA LYS A 132 -25.11 -7.22 1.21
C LYS A 132 -26.33 -8.02 1.68
N LYS A 133 -26.96 -7.63 2.82
CA LYS A 133 -28.21 -8.25 3.28
C LYS A 133 -29.17 -8.23 2.10
N LYS A 134 -29.54 -9.41 1.57
CA LYS A 134 -30.63 -9.52 0.58
C LYS A 134 -31.83 -8.82 1.20
N THR A 135 -32.21 -7.66 0.66
CA THR A 135 -33.37 -6.91 1.13
C THR A 135 -34.58 -7.84 1.13
N LYS A 136 -35.27 -7.94 2.27
CA LYS A 136 -36.44 -8.80 2.50
C LYS A 136 -37.63 -8.52 1.54
N SER A 137 -37.48 -7.61 0.58
CA SER A 137 -38.48 -7.27 -0.44
C SER A 137 -38.74 -8.41 -1.44
N LYS A 138 -37.72 -9.18 -1.87
CA LYS A 138 -37.93 -10.26 -2.85
C LYS A 138 -38.56 -11.54 -2.29
N ARG A 139 -38.70 -11.69 -0.96
CA ARG A 139 -39.35 -12.86 -0.34
C ARG A 139 -40.88 -12.75 -0.27
N LYS A 140 -41.46 -11.53 -0.29
CA LYS A 140 -42.92 -11.35 -0.33
C LYS A 140 -43.50 -11.49 -1.75
N ALA A 141 -42.74 -11.18 -2.80
CA ALA A 141 -43.20 -11.32 -4.18
C ALA A 141 -43.35 -12.80 -4.64
N LYS A 142 -42.54 -13.72 -4.09
CA LYS A 142 -42.62 -15.16 -4.44
C LYS A 142 -43.70 -15.94 -3.66
N ARG A 143 -44.25 -15.36 -2.59
CA ARG A 143 -45.27 -16.00 -1.73
C ARG A 143 -46.71 -15.54 -2.04
N ARG A 144 -46.88 -14.57 -2.95
CA ARG A 144 -48.19 -14.11 -3.47
C ARG A 144 -48.54 -14.72 -4.85
N ARG A 145 -47.71 -15.63 -5.36
CA ARG A 145 -47.91 -16.35 -6.63
C ARG A 145 -48.01 -17.87 -6.43
N ARG A 146 -48.35 -18.31 -5.22
CA ARG A 146 -48.73 -19.68 -4.89
C ARG A 146 -50.08 -19.63 -4.21
#